data_AF-A0A4Q2Y7R8-F1
#
_entry.id   AF-A0A4Q2Y7R8-F1
#
_cell.length_a   1.000
_cell.length_b   1.000
_cell.length_c   1.000
_cell.angle_alpha   90.00
_cell.angle_beta   90.00
_cell.angle_gamma   90.00
#
_symmetry.space_group_name_H-M   'P 1'
#
loop_
_entity.id
_entity.type
_entity.pdbx_description
1 polymer ?
#
loop_
_entity_poly.entity_id
_entity_poly.type
_entity_poly.pdbx_seq_one_letter_code
_entity_poly.pdbx_strand_id
1 'polypeptide(L)'
;GWEKAFHFVVAGFPRAVRAEWRLFWLCNVVFWLPFFAMMLSAEHDIRWIQAVLGADGMTSMEQMYGGKEEQLSHLRSEYGSNFMMFCFYIYNNVAIDFRIFAGGMLAGIGTLFFIIFNGVYLGAAAGYVNHACNPESFWTFVAGHSSFELLGMIVAGMAGMRLGLAILRPGRLPRVRALVEASKQALPLIYGAALMTTLAAVVEGFWSAQRLPSELKYSVGIFFWVLHILYFWFAGRRSRDAA
;
A
#
# COMPACT_ATOMS: atom_id res chain seq x y z
N GLY A 1 9.62 20.75 -14.65
CA GLY A 1 9.65 21.97 -13.83
C GLY A 1 8.75 21.78 -12.63
N TRP A 2 9.06 22.44 -11.51
CA TRP A 2 8.36 22.32 -10.23
C TRP A 2 6.84 22.55 -10.34
N GLU A 3 6.40 23.46 -11.20
CA GLU A 3 4.97 23.70 -11.47
C GLU A 3 4.24 22.47 -12.01
N LYS A 4 4.87 21.69 -12.91
CA LYS A 4 4.26 20.47 -13.46
C LYS A 4 4.14 19.37 -12.41
N ALA A 5 5.13 19.25 -11.52
CA ALA A 5 5.10 18.30 -10.42
C ALA A 5 4.00 18.67 -9.41
N PHE A 6 3.90 19.96 -9.05
CA PHE A 6 2.84 20.46 -8.18
C PHE A 6 1.46 20.25 -8.80
N HIS A 7 1.27 20.62 -10.07
CA HIS A 7 0.00 20.39 -10.77
C HIS A 7 -0.35 18.90 -10.88
N PHE A 8 0.65 18.04 -11.09
CA PHE A 8 0.45 16.59 -11.07
C PHE A 8 -0.07 16.14 -9.70
N VAL A 9 0.58 16.54 -8.60
CA VAL A 9 0.13 16.16 -7.25
C VAL A 9 -1.25 16.75 -6.95
N VAL A 10 -1.50 18.04 -7.20
CA VAL A 10 -2.77 18.67 -6.78
C VAL A 10 -3.96 18.28 -7.66
N ALA A 11 -3.74 17.99 -8.95
CA ALA A 11 -4.81 17.73 -9.90
C ALA A 11 -4.62 16.45 -10.72
N GLY A 12 -3.43 16.22 -11.28
CA GLY A 12 -3.18 15.11 -12.21
C GLY A 12 -3.39 13.72 -11.61
N PHE A 13 -2.74 13.42 -10.50
CA PHE A 13 -2.81 12.14 -9.81
C PHE A 13 -4.23 11.80 -9.33
N PRO A 14 -4.95 12.66 -8.58
CA PRO A 14 -6.30 12.31 -8.10
C PRO A 14 -7.31 12.22 -9.26
N ARG A 15 -7.10 12.96 -10.36
CA ARG A 15 -7.89 12.78 -11.60
C ARG A 15 -7.64 11.42 -12.24
N ALA A 16 -6.38 10.96 -12.31
CA ALA A 16 -6.05 9.65 -12.86
C ALA A 16 -6.68 8.52 -12.05
N VAL A 17 -6.63 8.58 -10.71
CA VAL A 17 -7.30 7.60 -9.85
C VAL A 17 -8.81 7.58 -10.09
N ARG A 18 -9.45 8.74 -10.18
CA ARG A 18 -10.90 8.83 -10.44
C ARG A 18 -11.30 8.39 -11.85
N ALA A 19 -10.47 8.63 -12.86
CA ALA A 19 -10.70 8.10 -14.20
C ALA A 19 -10.80 6.56 -14.20
N GLU A 20 -10.09 5.94 -13.26
CA GLU A 20 -9.96 4.50 -13.08
C GLU A 20 -10.75 3.95 -11.88
N TRP A 21 -11.82 4.63 -11.45
CA TRP A 21 -12.55 4.32 -10.20
C TRP A 21 -13.03 2.87 -10.08
N ARG A 22 -13.34 2.20 -11.21
CA ARG A 22 -13.73 0.78 -11.21
C ARG A 22 -12.56 -0.13 -10.81
N LEU A 23 -11.37 0.17 -11.32
CA LEU A 23 -10.15 -0.55 -10.93
C LEU A 23 -9.78 -0.26 -9.48
N PHE A 24 -10.00 0.97 -9.02
CA PHE A 24 -9.80 1.31 -7.61
C PHE A 24 -10.62 0.41 -6.68
N TRP A 25 -11.94 0.28 -6.92
CA TRP A 25 -12.77 -0.58 -6.09
C TRP A 25 -12.47 -2.06 -6.26
N LEU A 26 -12.17 -2.51 -7.49
CA LEU A 26 -11.74 -3.90 -7.72
C LEU A 26 -10.52 -4.23 -6.88
N CYS A 27 -9.45 -3.43 -6.97
CA CYS A 27 -8.22 -3.65 -6.21
C CYS A 27 -8.48 -3.57 -4.70
N ASN A 28 -9.31 -2.63 -4.23
CA ASN A 28 -9.67 -2.54 -2.81
C ASN A 28 -10.38 -3.80 -2.32
N VAL A 29 -11.39 -4.30 -3.06
CA VAL A 29 -12.11 -5.52 -2.68
C VAL A 29 -11.17 -6.73 -2.67
N VAL A 30 -10.33 -6.84 -3.71
CA VAL A 30 -9.35 -7.93 -3.86
C VAL A 30 -8.29 -7.92 -2.75
N PHE A 31 -7.98 -6.75 -2.18
CA PHE A 31 -7.05 -6.62 -1.05
C PHE A 31 -7.75 -6.82 0.31
N TRP A 32 -8.79 -6.04 0.58
CA TRP A 32 -9.39 -5.95 1.91
C TRP A 32 -10.18 -7.20 2.29
N LEU A 33 -10.82 -7.89 1.33
CA LEU A 33 -11.52 -9.14 1.64
C LEU A 33 -10.58 -10.21 2.21
N PRO A 34 -9.48 -10.62 1.53
CA PRO A 34 -8.56 -11.59 2.11
C PRO A 34 -7.83 -11.07 3.34
N PHE A 35 -7.53 -9.76 3.41
CA PHE A 35 -6.96 -9.15 4.61
C PHE A 35 -7.84 -9.36 5.84
N PHE A 36 -9.10 -8.95 5.80
CA PHE A 36 -10.01 -9.09 6.93
C PHE A 36 -10.36 -10.55 7.20
N ALA A 37 -10.53 -11.37 6.15
CA ALA A 37 -10.76 -12.80 6.31
C ALA A 37 -9.62 -13.47 7.10
N MET A 38 -8.37 -13.14 6.78
CA MET A 38 -7.21 -13.70 7.48
C MET A 38 -7.04 -13.12 8.88
N MET A 39 -7.22 -11.81 9.06
CA MET A 39 -7.16 -11.16 10.37
C MET A 39 -8.18 -11.75 11.36
N LEU A 40 -9.43 -11.93 10.93
CA LEU A 40 -10.51 -12.48 11.76
C LEU A 40 -10.41 -14.00 11.93
N SER A 41 -9.65 -14.69 11.08
CA SER A 41 -9.42 -16.14 11.22
C SER A 41 -8.66 -16.49 12.49
N ALA A 42 -7.86 -15.56 13.03
CA ALA A 42 -7.09 -15.73 14.27
C ALA A 42 -7.97 -16.15 15.46
N GLU A 43 -9.18 -15.60 15.54
CA GLU A 43 -10.13 -15.86 16.63
C GLU A 43 -10.82 -17.23 16.49
N HIS A 44 -10.83 -17.79 15.28
CA HIS A 44 -11.52 -19.05 14.98
C HIS A 44 -10.55 -20.24 14.94
N ASP A 45 -9.44 -20.08 14.22
CA ASP A 45 -8.42 -21.12 14.05
C ASP A 45 -7.08 -20.49 13.63
N ILE A 46 -6.17 -20.40 14.60
CA ILE A 46 -4.83 -19.82 14.41
C ILE A 46 -3.99 -20.57 13.36
N ARG A 47 -4.34 -21.81 13.01
CA ARG A 47 -3.58 -22.61 12.03
C ARG A 47 -3.56 -21.98 10.64
N TRP A 48 -4.58 -21.19 10.27
CA TRP A 48 -4.57 -20.43 9.01
C TRP A 48 -3.45 -19.40 8.99
N ILE A 49 -3.27 -18.69 10.10
CA ILE A 49 -2.18 -17.71 10.27
C ILE A 49 -0.83 -18.41 10.31
N GLN A 50 -0.72 -19.52 11.05
CA GLN A 50 0.51 -20.31 11.11
C GLN A 50 0.93 -20.84 9.74
N ALA A 51 -0.03 -21.24 8.90
CA ALA A 51 0.24 -21.71 7.55
C ALA A 51 0.74 -20.59 6.62
N VAL A 52 0.30 -19.35 6.83
CA VAL A 52 0.72 -18.18 6.03
C VAL A 52 2.06 -17.61 6.50
N LEU A 53 2.24 -17.42 7.81
CA LEU A 53 3.45 -16.80 8.36
C LEU A 53 4.60 -17.80 8.51
N GLY A 54 4.30 -19.07 8.80
CA GLY A 54 5.31 -20.05 9.20
C GLY A 54 5.97 -19.71 10.54
N ALA A 55 6.90 -20.57 10.98
CA ALA A 55 7.61 -20.37 12.25
C ALA A 55 8.47 -19.09 12.24
N ASP A 56 9.15 -18.83 11.13
CA ASP A 56 10.03 -17.66 10.98
C ASP A 56 9.22 -16.36 11.02
N GLY A 57 8.09 -16.29 10.30
CA GLY A 57 7.23 -15.11 10.28
C GLY A 57 6.63 -14.81 11.65
N MET A 58 6.18 -15.84 12.38
CA MET A 58 5.69 -15.66 13.75
C MET A 58 6.78 -15.15 14.69
N THR A 59 7.99 -15.73 14.61
CA THR A 59 9.15 -15.28 15.40
C THR A 59 9.49 -13.82 15.11
N SER A 60 9.48 -13.41 13.84
CA SER A 60 9.69 -12.00 13.46
C SER A 60 8.61 -11.08 14.03
N MET A 61 7.35 -11.51 14.03
CA MET A 61 6.26 -10.71 14.62
C MET A 61 6.40 -10.57 16.14
N GLU A 62 6.87 -11.61 16.83
CA GLU A 62 7.14 -11.55 18.28
C GLU A 62 8.31 -10.62 18.60
N GLN A 63 9.40 -10.69 17.84
CA GLN A 63 10.55 -9.80 18.03
C GLN A 63 10.20 -8.33 17.75
N MET A 64 9.40 -8.08 16.71
CA MET A 64 9.03 -6.74 16.28
C MET A 64 7.88 -6.13 17.11
N TYR A 65 6.95 -6.96 17.59
CA TYR A 65 5.71 -6.50 18.22
C TYR A 65 5.43 -7.13 19.59
N GLY A 66 6.39 -7.81 20.22
CA GLY A 66 6.26 -8.37 21.58
C GLY A 66 6.13 -7.29 22.67
N GLY A 67 6.70 -6.11 22.43
CA GLY A 67 6.56 -4.94 23.29
C GLY A 67 7.29 -3.72 22.76
N LYS A 68 6.93 -2.52 23.23
CA LYS A 68 7.48 -1.25 22.71
C LYS A 68 9.00 -1.11 22.91
N GLU A 69 9.54 -1.56 24.04
CA GLU A 69 10.98 -1.47 24.29
C GLU A 69 11.78 -2.49 23.47
N GLU A 70 11.25 -3.72 23.36
CA GLU A 70 11.85 -4.78 22.54
C GLU A 70 11.85 -4.39 21.05
N GLN A 71 10.72 -3.88 20.54
CA GLN A 71 10.58 -3.33 19.19
C GLN A 71 11.66 -2.28 18.88
N LEU A 72 11.87 -1.32 19.78
CA LEU A 72 12.89 -0.26 19.58
C LEU A 72 14.31 -0.83 19.58
N SER A 73 14.57 -1.82 20.44
CA SER A 73 15.87 -2.48 20.48
C SER A 73 16.12 -3.27 19.20
N HIS A 74 15.10 -3.99 18.71
CA HIS A 74 15.14 -4.78 17.49
C HIS A 74 15.40 -3.89 16.28
N LEU A 75 14.59 -2.85 16.07
CA LEU A 75 14.75 -1.87 14.99
C LEU A 75 16.15 -1.23 14.96
N ARG A 76 16.72 -0.92 16.13
CA ARG A 76 18.08 -0.38 16.22
C ARG A 76 19.13 -1.42 15.86
N SER A 77 18.96 -2.66 16.30
CA SER A 77 19.90 -3.75 16.00
C SER A 77 19.87 -4.17 14.53
N GLU A 78 18.71 -4.16 13.90
CA GLU A 78 18.50 -4.61 12.53
C GLU A 78 18.96 -3.55 11.52
N TYR A 79 18.54 -2.30 11.68
CA TYR A 79 18.80 -1.24 10.69
C TYR A 79 19.96 -0.31 11.06
N GLY A 80 20.33 -0.22 12.34
CA GLY A 80 21.38 0.68 12.85
C GLY A 80 21.02 2.18 12.84
N SER A 81 20.19 2.65 11.91
CA SER A 81 19.73 4.04 11.84
C SER A 81 18.37 4.19 11.16
N ASN A 82 17.67 5.29 11.47
CA ASN A 82 16.41 5.66 10.84
C ASN A 82 16.54 5.83 9.31
N PHE A 83 17.69 6.30 8.83
CA PHE A 83 17.93 6.46 7.39
C PHE A 83 18.05 5.10 6.69
N MET A 84 18.75 4.14 7.29
CA MET A 84 18.83 2.78 6.75
C MET A 84 17.47 2.08 6.74
N MET A 85 16.69 2.28 7.81
CA MET A 85 15.30 1.82 7.89
C MET A 85 14.44 2.42 6.77
N PHE A 86 14.51 3.73 6.56
CA PHE A 86 13.86 4.43 5.45
C PHE A 86 14.25 3.85 4.08
N CYS A 87 15.56 3.65 3.83
CA CYS A 87 16.05 3.06 2.57
C CYS A 87 15.51 1.64 2.36
N PHE A 88 15.47 0.83 3.41
CA PHE A 88 14.92 -0.52 3.37
C PHE A 88 13.43 -0.51 3.01
N TYR A 89 12.62 0.31 3.71
CA TYR A 89 11.19 0.35 3.47
C TYR A 89 10.81 0.96 2.11
N ILE A 90 11.56 1.95 1.60
CA ILE A 90 11.42 2.39 0.21
C ILE A 90 11.67 1.22 -0.73
N TYR A 91 12.80 0.53 -0.58
CA TYR A 91 13.16 -0.57 -1.45
C TYR A 91 12.08 -1.66 -1.45
N ASN A 92 11.62 -2.06 -0.27
CA ASN A 92 10.60 -3.07 -0.09
C ASN A 92 9.26 -2.66 -0.75
N ASN A 93 8.75 -1.48 -0.45
CA ASN A 93 7.42 -1.06 -0.87
C ASN A 93 7.38 -0.77 -2.38
N VAL A 94 8.43 -0.14 -2.92
CA VAL A 94 8.57 0.06 -4.37
C VAL A 94 8.73 -1.28 -5.10
N ALA A 95 9.43 -2.25 -4.53
CA ALA A 95 9.54 -3.58 -5.15
C ALA A 95 8.19 -4.31 -5.19
N ILE A 96 7.37 -4.20 -4.13
CA ILE A 96 6.01 -4.75 -4.10
C ILE A 96 5.14 -4.07 -5.16
N ASP A 97 5.11 -2.73 -5.19
CA ASP A 97 4.37 -1.94 -6.18
C ASP A 97 4.75 -2.33 -7.61
N PHE A 98 6.06 -2.47 -7.87
CA PHE A 98 6.56 -2.84 -9.19
C PHE A 98 6.14 -4.25 -9.60
N ARG A 99 6.19 -5.24 -8.70
CA ARG A 99 5.72 -6.61 -8.97
C ARG A 99 4.22 -6.63 -9.28
N ILE A 100 3.43 -5.89 -8.52
CA ILE A 100 1.98 -5.74 -8.73
C ILE A 100 1.70 -5.12 -10.10
N PHE A 101 2.38 -4.02 -10.43
CA PHE A 101 2.25 -3.35 -11.72
C PHE A 101 2.68 -4.26 -12.88
N ALA A 102 3.88 -4.84 -12.80
CA ALA A 102 4.46 -5.70 -13.84
C ALA A 102 3.63 -6.98 -14.05
N GLY A 103 3.03 -7.51 -12.98
CA GLY A 103 2.08 -8.62 -13.04
C GLY A 103 0.87 -8.36 -13.95
N GLY A 104 0.59 -7.09 -14.27
CA GLY A 104 -0.43 -6.67 -15.22
C GLY A 104 -0.19 -7.21 -16.62
N MET A 105 1.07 -7.41 -17.00
CA MET A 105 1.47 -7.96 -18.30
C MET A 105 1.02 -9.42 -18.49
N LEU A 106 0.73 -10.13 -17.39
CA LEU A 106 0.09 -11.45 -17.41
C LEU A 106 -1.44 -11.31 -17.49
N ALA A 107 -1.91 -10.42 -18.37
CA ALA A 107 -3.33 -10.13 -18.57
C ALA A 107 -4.09 -9.75 -17.28
N GLY A 108 -3.40 -9.13 -16.31
CA GLY A 108 -3.95 -8.71 -15.01
C GLY A 108 -3.95 -9.79 -13.93
N ILE A 109 -3.73 -11.07 -14.26
CA ILE A 109 -3.75 -12.16 -13.28
C ILE A 109 -2.62 -12.00 -12.26
N GLY A 110 -1.42 -11.62 -12.72
CA GLY A 110 -0.28 -11.40 -11.82
C GLY A 110 -0.54 -10.25 -10.83
N THR A 111 -1.16 -9.16 -11.29
CA THR A 111 -1.57 -8.06 -10.41
C THR A 111 -2.53 -8.51 -9.33
N LEU A 112 -3.58 -9.25 -9.71
CA LEU A 112 -4.55 -9.79 -8.75
C LEU A 112 -3.88 -10.73 -7.74
N PHE A 113 -3.02 -11.64 -8.22
CA PHE A 113 -2.28 -12.55 -7.35
C PHE A 113 -1.48 -11.81 -6.29
N PHE A 114 -0.67 -10.81 -6.67
CA PHE A 114 0.15 -10.08 -5.71
C PHE A 114 -0.68 -9.23 -4.74
N ILE A 115 -1.80 -8.65 -5.17
CA ILE A 115 -2.70 -7.92 -4.26
C ILE A 115 -3.32 -8.87 -3.23
N ILE A 116 -3.82 -10.03 -3.68
CA ILE A 116 -4.39 -11.06 -2.79
C ILE A 116 -3.32 -11.56 -1.82
N PHE A 117 -2.13 -11.89 -2.32
CA PHE A 117 -1.03 -12.38 -1.50
C PHE A 117 -0.66 -11.39 -0.40
N ASN A 118 -0.50 -10.10 -0.73
CA ASN A 118 -0.23 -9.08 0.28
C ASN A 118 -1.41 -8.90 1.25
N GLY A 119 -2.66 -8.95 0.78
CA GLY A 119 -3.84 -8.91 1.63
C GLY A 119 -3.84 -10.06 2.65
N VAL A 120 -3.65 -11.30 2.19
CA VAL A 120 -3.54 -12.49 3.03
C VAL A 120 -2.41 -12.35 4.04
N TYR A 121 -1.20 -11.99 3.59
CA TYR A 121 -0.03 -11.93 4.46
C TYR A 121 -0.14 -10.83 5.53
N LEU A 122 -0.54 -9.62 5.15
CA LEU A 122 -0.75 -8.52 6.09
C LEU A 122 -1.91 -8.79 7.05
N GLY A 123 -2.97 -9.44 6.57
CA GLY A 123 -4.07 -9.90 7.41
C GLY A 123 -3.63 -10.94 8.44
N ALA A 124 -2.76 -11.88 8.05
CA ALA A 124 -2.17 -12.86 8.95
C ALA A 124 -1.26 -12.20 9.98
N ALA A 125 -0.42 -11.26 9.58
CA ALA A 125 0.44 -10.49 10.48
C ALA A 125 -0.39 -9.72 11.52
N ALA A 126 -1.39 -8.97 11.07
CA ALA A 126 -2.30 -8.25 11.96
C ALA A 126 -3.05 -9.23 12.90
N GLY A 127 -3.61 -10.32 12.37
CA GLY A 127 -4.31 -11.32 13.18
C GLY A 127 -3.40 -11.97 14.22
N TYR A 128 -2.16 -12.32 13.86
CA TYR A 128 -1.19 -12.92 14.77
C TYR A 128 -0.82 -11.96 15.90
N VAL A 129 -0.53 -10.70 15.58
CA VAL A 129 -0.17 -9.72 16.59
C VAL A 129 -1.32 -9.46 17.57
N ASN A 130 -2.56 -9.42 17.08
CA ASN A 130 -3.73 -9.30 17.96
C ASN A 130 -3.94 -10.55 18.84
N HIS A 131 -3.49 -11.72 18.39
CA HIS A 131 -3.65 -12.98 19.11
C HIS A 131 -2.54 -13.26 20.13
N ALA A 132 -1.28 -13.00 19.77
CA ALA A 132 -0.09 -13.50 20.50
C ALA A 132 0.95 -12.45 20.87
N CYS A 133 0.88 -11.22 20.32
CA CYS A 133 1.86 -10.16 20.59
C CYS A 133 1.25 -8.98 21.35
N ASN A 134 1.89 -7.80 21.32
CA ASN A 134 1.36 -6.54 21.83
C ASN A 134 0.67 -5.76 20.70
N PRO A 135 -0.68 -5.71 20.65
CA PRO A 135 -1.40 -5.06 19.54
C PRO A 135 -1.10 -3.57 19.45
N GLU A 136 -0.91 -2.91 20.59
CA GLU A 136 -0.64 -1.47 20.63
C GLU A 136 0.70 -1.14 19.96
N SER A 137 1.72 -1.98 20.12
CA SER A 137 3.02 -1.81 19.48
C SER A 137 2.93 -1.88 17.95
N PHE A 138 2.07 -2.76 17.41
CA PHE A 138 1.80 -2.86 15.98
C PHE A 138 0.96 -1.70 15.47
N TRP A 139 -0.23 -1.50 16.04
CA TRP A 139 -1.19 -0.52 15.54
C TRP A 139 -0.65 0.91 15.63
N THR A 140 0.11 1.24 16.69
CA THR A 140 0.74 2.57 16.79
C THR A 140 1.91 2.73 15.83
N PHE A 141 2.65 1.66 15.52
CA PHE A 141 3.73 1.70 14.52
C PHE A 141 3.17 1.93 13.12
N VAL A 142 2.14 1.16 12.72
CA VAL A 142 1.57 1.24 11.36
C VAL A 142 0.64 2.43 11.11
N ALA A 143 0.04 2.99 12.16
CA ALA A 143 -0.99 4.03 12.03
C ALA A 143 -0.59 5.20 11.13
N GLY A 144 0.64 5.71 11.28
CA GLY A 144 1.10 6.91 10.57
C GLY A 144 1.35 6.71 9.07
N HIS A 145 1.76 5.51 8.64
CA HIS A 145 2.15 5.27 7.26
C HIS A 145 1.17 4.39 6.47
N SER A 146 0.33 3.60 7.15
CA SER A 146 -0.57 2.61 6.52
C SER A 146 -1.44 3.17 5.40
N SER A 147 -1.97 4.39 5.53
CA SER A 147 -2.80 4.98 4.46
C SER A 147 -2.01 5.22 3.18
N PHE A 148 -0.75 5.64 3.31
CA PHE A 148 0.12 5.92 2.16
C PHE A 148 0.54 4.61 1.48
N GLU A 149 0.97 3.63 2.27
CA GLU A 149 1.44 2.35 1.78
C GLU A 149 0.33 1.54 1.11
N LEU A 150 -0.78 1.30 1.82
CA LEU A 150 -1.85 0.44 1.33
C LEU A 150 -2.53 1.06 0.11
N LEU A 151 -2.82 2.37 0.12
CA LEU A 151 -3.39 3.03 -1.05
C LEU A 151 -2.38 3.13 -2.20
N GLY A 152 -1.08 3.30 -1.92
CA GLY A 152 -0.02 3.27 -2.94
C GLY A 152 0.00 1.93 -3.68
N MET A 153 -0.02 0.83 -2.94
CA MET A 153 -0.11 -0.53 -3.48
C MET A 153 -1.38 -0.76 -4.30
N ILE A 154 -2.53 -0.28 -3.81
CA ILE A 154 -3.80 -0.34 -4.56
C ILE A 154 -3.70 0.42 -5.87
N VAL A 155 -3.09 1.61 -5.87
CA VAL A 155 -2.90 2.44 -7.07
C VAL A 155 -1.92 1.77 -8.05
N ALA A 156 -0.86 1.14 -7.57
CA ALA A 156 0.01 0.30 -8.41
C ALA A 156 -0.78 -0.88 -9.02
N GLY A 157 -1.70 -1.45 -8.24
CA GLY A 157 -2.69 -2.42 -8.69
C GLY A 157 -3.56 -1.91 -9.83
N MET A 158 -4.10 -0.70 -9.71
CA MET A 158 -4.89 -0.07 -10.77
C MET A 158 -4.09 0.07 -12.06
N ALA A 159 -2.83 0.48 -11.96
CA ALA A 159 -1.93 0.60 -13.11
C ALA A 159 -1.69 -0.77 -13.79
N GLY A 160 -1.42 -1.82 -13.01
CA GLY A 160 -1.22 -3.17 -13.52
C GLY A 160 -2.49 -3.73 -14.17
N MET A 161 -3.65 -3.56 -13.53
CA MET A 161 -4.94 -3.97 -14.09
C MET A 161 -5.28 -3.24 -15.38
N ARG A 162 -4.93 -1.95 -15.50
CA ARG A 162 -5.14 -1.17 -16.73
C ARG A 162 -4.33 -1.75 -17.90
N LEU A 163 -3.09 -2.19 -17.67
CA LEU A 163 -2.32 -2.92 -18.68
C LEU A 163 -2.94 -4.28 -19.01
N GLY A 164 -3.33 -5.04 -17.99
CA GLY A 164 -3.96 -6.35 -18.17
C GLY A 164 -5.25 -6.29 -19.00
N LEU A 165 -6.09 -5.29 -18.75
CA LEU A 165 -7.31 -5.05 -19.52
C LEU A 165 -7.02 -4.72 -20.99
N ALA A 166 -5.94 -4.01 -21.29
CA ALA A 166 -5.56 -3.71 -22.66
C ALA A 166 -5.13 -4.97 -23.44
N ILE A 167 -4.58 -5.98 -22.75
CA ILE A 167 -4.24 -7.28 -23.32
C ILE A 167 -5.51 -8.10 -23.57
N LEU A 168 -6.39 -8.16 -22.57
CA LEU A 168 -7.62 -8.97 -22.60
C LEU A 168 -8.68 -8.41 -23.56
N ARG A 169 -8.86 -7.09 -23.56
CA ARG A 169 -9.89 -6.36 -24.30
C ARG A 169 -9.30 -5.13 -25.00
N PRO A 170 -8.47 -5.31 -26.03
CA PRO A 170 -7.86 -4.20 -26.78
C PRO A 170 -8.85 -3.38 -27.61
N GLY A 171 -10.11 -3.82 -27.73
CA GLY A 171 -11.12 -3.18 -28.56
C GLY A 171 -10.77 -3.28 -30.04
N ARG A 172 -10.78 -2.14 -30.75
CA ARG A 172 -10.45 -2.06 -32.18
C ARG A 172 -8.96 -1.88 -32.46
N LEU A 173 -8.14 -1.72 -31.42
CA LEU A 173 -6.71 -1.49 -31.57
C LEU A 173 -5.95 -2.82 -31.65
N PRO A 174 -4.84 -2.89 -32.41
CA PRO A 174 -3.86 -3.95 -32.22
C PRO A 174 -3.36 -3.97 -30.78
N ARG A 175 -3.13 -5.17 -30.19
CA ARG A 175 -2.73 -5.33 -28.78
C ARG A 175 -1.56 -4.45 -28.37
N VAL A 176 -0.54 -4.33 -29.22
CA VAL A 176 0.63 -3.47 -28.95
C VAL A 176 0.22 -2.00 -28.84
N ARG A 177 -0.64 -1.50 -29.73
CA ARG A 177 -1.14 -0.11 -29.66
C ARG A 177 -2.06 0.10 -28.45
N ALA A 178 -2.92 -0.87 -28.16
CA ALA A 178 -3.77 -0.82 -26.96
C ALA A 178 -2.93 -0.74 -25.69
N LEU A 179 -1.84 -1.52 -25.61
CA LEU A 179 -0.88 -1.47 -24.51
C LEU A 179 -0.19 -0.11 -24.41
N VAL A 180 0.27 0.48 -25.52
CA VAL A 180 0.88 1.82 -25.50
C VAL A 180 -0.08 2.88 -24.93
N GLU A 181 -1.35 2.86 -25.37
CA GLU A 181 -2.36 3.79 -24.84
C GLU A 181 -2.69 3.53 -23.37
N ALA A 182 -2.76 2.26 -22.95
CA ALA A 182 -2.96 1.91 -21.56
C ALA A 182 -1.78 2.32 -20.67
N SER A 183 -0.54 2.21 -21.16
CA SER A 183 0.65 2.68 -20.44
C SER A 183 0.61 4.18 -20.19
N LYS A 184 0.11 4.98 -21.13
CA LYS A 184 -0.08 6.44 -20.91
C LYS A 184 -1.08 6.74 -19.80
N GLN A 185 -2.13 5.91 -19.67
CA GLN A 185 -3.12 6.02 -18.59
C GLN A 185 -2.59 5.50 -17.25
N ALA A 186 -1.75 4.47 -17.28
CA ALA A 186 -1.14 3.85 -16.10
C ALA A 186 0.00 4.72 -15.52
N LEU A 187 0.72 5.47 -16.35
CA LEU A 187 1.92 6.22 -15.92
C LEU A 187 1.64 7.23 -14.78
N PRO A 188 0.58 8.06 -14.83
CA PRO A 188 0.18 8.90 -13.70
C PRO A 188 -0.11 8.12 -12.41
N LEU A 189 -0.65 6.91 -12.51
CA LEU A 189 -0.92 6.06 -11.35
C LEU A 189 0.37 5.53 -10.74
N ILE A 190 1.31 5.07 -11.56
CA ILE A 190 2.62 4.55 -11.08
C ILE A 190 3.40 5.65 -10.37
N TYR A 191 3.46 6.85 -10.94
CA TYR A 191 4.14 7.98 -10.28
C TYR A 191 3.46 8.38 -8.97
N GLY A 192 2.12 8.31 -8.93
CA GLY A 192 1.36 8.53 -7.71
C GLY A 192 1.62 7.45 -6.65
N ALA A 193 1.59 6.17 -7.02
CA ALA A 193 1.90 5.05 -6.14
C ALA A 193 3.31 5.17 -5.55
N ALA A 194 4.32 5.41 -6.39
CA ALA A 194 5.70 5.60 -5.95
C ALA A 194 5.86 6.80 -5.00
N LEU A 195 5.14 7.91 -5.24
CA LEU A 195 5.12 9.04 -4.33
C LEU A 195 4.52 8.65 -2.97
N MET A 196 3.40 7.92 -2.98
CA MET A 196 2.73 7.47 -1.76
C MET A 196 3.60 6.50 -0.96
N THR A 197 4.17 5.47 -1.58
CA THR A 197 5.03 4.50 -0.88
C THR A 197 6.34 5.12 -0.40
N THR A 198 6.88 6.11 -1.12
CA THR A 198 8.00 6.92 -0.62
C THR A 198 7.61 7.70 0.64
N LEU A 199 6.44 8.35 0.67
CA LEU A 199 5.95 9.05 1.85
C LEU A 199 5.67 8.11 3.03
N ALA A 200 5.16 6.90 2.74
CA ALA A 200 4.99 5.86 3.74
C ALA A 200 6.32 5.53 4.42
N ALA A 201 7.37 5.25 3.63
CA ALA A 201 8.69 4.93 4.15
C ALA A 201 9.33 6.08 4.94
N VAL A 202 9.07 7.36 4.58
CA VAL A 202 9.49 8.51 5.41
C VAL A 202 8.84 8.44 6.79
N VAL A 203 7.52 8.24 6.84
CA VAL A 203 6.81 8.16 8.12
C VAL A 203 7.24 6.92 8.92
N GLU A 204 7.50 5.81 8.24
CA GLU A 204 7.99 4.58 8.83
C GLU A 204 9.37 4.73 9.45
N GLY A 205 10.36 5.15 8.66
CA GLY A 205 11.75 5.27 9.10
C GLY A 205 12.00 6.34 10.15
N PHE A 206 11.22 7.45 10.15
CA PHE A 206 11.52 8.61 11.01
C PHE A 206 10.51 8.86 12.12
N TRP A 207 9.25 8.42 11.98
CA TRP A 207 8.17 8.76 12.91
C TRP A 207 7.56 7.55 13.61
N SER A 208 7.46 6.40 12.94
CA SER A 208 6.71 5.23 13.46
C SER A 208 7.35 4.65 14.72
N ALA A 209 8.68 4.68 14.82
CA ALA A 209 9.45 4.28 16.00
C ALA A 209 9.57 5.37 17.10
N GLN A 210 8.95 6.54 16.94
CA GLN A 210 9.03 7.59 17.98
C GLN A 210 8.21 7.22 19.22
N ARG A 211 8.72 7.59 20.40
CA ARG A 211 8.04 7.40 21.70
C ARG A 211 6.97 8.48 21.93
N LEU A 212 5.96 8.49 21.07
CA LEU A 212 4.81 9.39 21.15
C LEU A 212 3.61 8.70 21.82
N PRO A 213 2.70 9.47 22.46
CA PRO A 213 1.45 8.94 22.97
C PRO A 213 0.64 8.23 21.87
N SER A 214 -0.01 7.13 22.23
CA SER A 214 -0.76 6.29 21.28
C SER A 214 -1.94 7.04 20.67
N GLU A 215 -2.60 7.91 21.44
CA GLU A 215 -3.69 8.76 20.99
C GLU A 215 -3.25 9.71 19.87
N LEU A 216 -2.05 10.29 20.01
CA LEU A 216 -1.47 11.13 18.96
C LEU A 216 -1.19 10.30 17.71
N LYS A 217 -0.63 9.09 17.87
CA LYS A 217 -0.32 8.24 16.73
C LYS A 217 -1.56 7.82 15.95
N TYR A 218 -2.62 7.41 16.65
CA TYR A 218 -3.91 7.08 16.04
C TYR A 218 -4.56 8.30 15.40
N SER A 219 -4.53 9.46 16.05
CA SER A 219 -5.10 10.70 15.50
C SER A 219 -4.42 11.11 14.19
N VAL A 220 -3.10 11.00 14.12
CA VAL A 220 -2.33 11.27 12.89
C VAL A 220 -2.67 10.25 11.80
N GLY A 221 -2.76 8.96 12.14
CA GLY A 221 -3.15 7.92 11.17
C GLY A 221 -4.56 8.14 10.60
N ILE A 222 -5.54 8.40 11.47
CA ILE A 222 -6.92 8.72 11.06
C ILE A 222 -6.93 9.98 10.18
N PHE A 223 -6.19 11.02 10.57
CA PHE A 223 -6.06 12.23 9.78
C PHE A 223 -5.54 11.93 8.37
N PHE A 224 -4.50 11.10 8.22
CA PHE A 224 -3.99 10.75 6.90
C PHE A 224 -4.98 9.92 6.08
N TRP A 225 -5.70 8.97 6.67
CA TRP A 225 -6.78 8.26 5.97
C TRP A 225 -7.86 9.22 5.45
N VAL A 226 -8.35 10.11 6.31
CA VAL A 226 -9.34 11.13 5.94
C VAL A 226 -8.79 12.07 4.85
N LEU A 227 -7.53 12.50 4.98
CA LEU A 227 -6.86 13.34 3.99
C LEU A 227 -6.84 12.67 2.61
N HIS A 228 -6.49 11.38 2.52
CA HIS A 228 -6.48 10.67 1.24
C HIS A 228 -7.88 10.49 0.65
N ILE A 229 -8.89 10.22 1.48
CA ILE A 229 -10.29 10.16 1.04
C ILE A 229 -10.69 11.50 0.43
N LEU A 230 -10.47 12.61 1.15
CA LEU A 230 -10.79 13.95 0.68
C LEU A 230 -9.99 14.30 -0.58
N TYR A 231 -8.72 13.95 -0.62
CA TYR A 231 -7.83 14.21 -1.75
C TYR A 231 -8.28 13.48 -3.02
N PHE A 232 -8.47 12.15 -2.97
CA PHE A 232 -8.93 11.38 -4.12
C PHE A 232 -10.36 11.74 -4.54
N TRP A 233 -11.20 12.17 -3.61
CA TRP A 233 -12.58 12.57 -3.93
C TRP A 233 -12.68 13.98 -4.52
N PHE A 234 -11.98 14.97 -3.98
CA PHE A 234 -12.19 16.39 -4.27
C PHE A 234 -11.08 17.08 -5.05
N ALA A 235 -9.81 16.70 -4.87
CA ALA A 235 -8.68 17.43 -5.44
C ALA A 235 -8.71 17.38 -6.98
N GLY A 236 -8.45 18.52 -7.64
CA GLY A 236 -8.48 18.64 -9.09
C GLY A 236 -9.87 18.69 -9.74
N ARG A 237 -10.99 18.77 -9.00
CA ARG A 237 -12.34 18.90 -9.62
C ARG A 237 -12.62 20.28 -10.23
N ARG A 238 -11.90 21.33 -9.82
CA ARG A 238 -12.18 22.73 -10.19
C ARG A 238 -11.31 23.36 -11.29
N SER A 239 -10.39 22.62 -11.90
CA SER A 239 -9.82 23.08 -13.18
C SER A 239 -10.88 22.85 -14.25
N ARG A 240 -11.79 23.82 -14.39
CA ARG A 240 -12.43 24.14 -15.67
C ARG A 240 -11.29 24.25 -16.67
N ASP A 241 -11.30 23.38 -17.67
CA ASP A 241 -10.51 23.61 -18.86
C ASP A 241 -10.81 25.03 -19.32
N ALA A 242 -9.78 25.86 -19.39
CA ALA A 242 -9.84 27.06 -20.22
C ALA A 242 -10.00 26.54 -21.65
N ALA A 243 -11.27 26.43 -22.07
CA ALA A 243 -11.67 26.22 -23.44
C ALA A 243 -11.40 27.49 -24.26
#